data_AF-A0AAW0I923-F1
#
_entry.id   AF-A0AAW0I923-F1
#
_cell.length_a   1.000
_cell.length_b   1.000
_cell.length_c   1.000
_cell.angle_alpha   90.00
_cell.angle_beta   90.00
_cell.angle_gamma   90.00
#
_symmetry.space_group_name_H-M   'P 1'
#
loop_
_entity.id
_entity.type
_entity.pdbx_description
1 polymer ?
#
loop_
_entity_poly.entity_id
_entity_poly.type
_entity_poly.pdbx_seq_one_letter_code
_entity_poly.pdbx_strand_id
1 'polypeptide(L)'
;MDWSIEAAVATFAQARPPGIYKGDYLKELFRRYGDIEEAPPPPVLPDWCYEDDDEEDEDEDGKKDSEPGSSASFGKRRKERLKLGAIFLEGLTVKGVTQVTTQPKLGEVQQKCHQFCGWEGSGFPGAQPVSMDKQNIRLLEQKPYKVSWKADGTR
;
A
#
# COMPACT_ATOMS: atom_id res chain seq x y z
N MET A 1 4.87 26.78 -18.11
CA MET A 1 5.77 26.12 -17.14
C MET A 1 6.51 25.11 -17.98
N ASP A 2 7.67 25.49 -18.50
CA ASP A 2 8.21 24.88 -19.73
C ASP A 2 9.41 23.98 -19.37
N TRP A 3 9.15 23.01 -18.49
CA TRP A 3 10.14 21.97 -18.18
C TRP A 3 9.92 20.82 -19.15
N SER A 4 11.00 20.33 -19.76
CA SER A 4 10.95 19.07 -20.52
C SER A 4 10.72 17.90 -19.56
N ILE A 5 10.14 16.81 -20.04
CA ILE A 5 9.84 15.64 -19.20
C ILE A 5 11.13 15.01 -18.64
N GLU A 6 12.21 15.04 -19.41
CA GLU A 6 13.53 14.57 -19.03
C GLU A 6 14.07 15.40 -17.86
N ALA A 7 14.01 16.73 -17.96
CA ALA A 7 14.48 17.63 -16.92
C ALA A 7 13.66 17.47 -15.63
N ALA A 8 12.33 17.29 -15.76
CA ALA A 8 11.45 17.04 -14.62
C ALA A 8 11.80 15.72 -13.91
N VAL A 9 11.88 14.61 -14.65
CA VAL A 9 12.19 13.28 -14.09
C VAL A 9 13.57 13.26 -13.43
N ALA A 10 14.58 13.85 -14.08
CA ALA A 10 15.93 13.95 -13.52
C ALA A 10 15.96 14.74 -12.20
N THR A 11 15.19 15.82 -12.12
CA THR A 11 15.11 16.66 -10.90
C THR A 11 14.42 15.92 -9.76
N PHE A 12 13.37 15.16 -10.03
CA PHE A 12 12.73 14.30 -9.03
C PHE A 12 13.69 13.20 -8.53
N ALA A 13 14.45 12.57 -9.42
CA ALA A 13 15.43 11.55 -9.04
C ALA A 13 16.54 12.13 -8.15
N GLN A 14 17.03 13.34 -8.45
CA GLN A 14 18.03 14.03 -7.62
C GLN A 14 17.48 14.45 -6.26
N ALA A 15 16.24 14.95 -6.21
CA ALA A 15 15.60 15.36 -4.96
C ALA A 15 15.20 14.18 -4.06
N ARG A 16 15.03 12.98 -4.65
CA ARG A 16 14.64 11.74 -3.99
C ARG A 16 15.44 10.54 -4.51
N PRO A 17 16.75 10.44 -4.22
CA PRO A 17 17.57 9.31 -4.70
C PRO A 17 17.04 7.96 -4.17
N PRO A 18 17.03 6.87 -4.97
CA PRO A 18 17.46 6.76 -6.37
C PRO A 18 16.41 7.25 -7.40
N GLY A 19 15.21 7.56 -6.94
CA GLY A 19 14.05 8.02 -7.72
C GLY A 19 12.76 7.45 -7.13
N ILE A 20 11.61 7.94 -7.59
CA ILE A 20 10.30 7.59 -6.98
C ILE A 20 9.28 6.99 -7.95
N TYR A 21 9.54 7.03 -9.25
CA TYR A 21 8.56 6.64 -10.25
C TYR A 21 8.75 5.17 -10.64
N LYS A 22 7.64 4.41 -10.66
CA LYS A 22 7.60 3.07 -11.24
C LYS A 22 7.83 3.13 -12.75
N GLY A 23 8.33 2.05 -13.34
CA GLY A 23 8.68 1.99 -14.76
C GLY A 23 7.50 2.36 -15.67
N ASP A 24 6.30 1.85 -15.38
CA ASP A 24 5.12 2.14 -16.19
C ASP A 24 4.66 3.60 -16.06
N TYR A 25 4.91 4.24 -14.91
CA TYR A 25 4.63 5.66 -14.75
C TYR A 25 5.59 6.51 -15.56
N LEU A 26 6.88 6.14 -15.62
CA LEU A 26 7.85 6.80 -16.50
C LEU A 26 7.43 6.69 -17.96
N LYS A 27 7.08 5.49 -18.43
CA LYS A 27 6.59 5.27 -19.80
C LYS A 27 5.34 6.09 -20.11
N GLU A 28 4.36 6.12 -19.21
CA GLU A 28 3.13 6.88 -19.42
C GLU A 28 3.37 8.40 -19.42
N LEU A 29 4.28 8.89 -18.58
CA LEU A 29 4.67 10.30 -18.57
C LEU A 29 5.33 10.71 -19.90
N PHE A 30 6.29 9.92 -20.36
CA PHE A 30 6.97 10.17 -21.63
C PHE A 30 6.02 10.03 -22.82
N ARG A 31 5.11 9.05 -22.82
CA ARG A 31 4.05 8.94 -23.83
C ARG A 31 3.17 10.20 -23.94
N ARG A 32 2.92 10.91 -22.83
CA ARG A 32 2.05 12.10 -22.80
C ARG A 32 2.79 13.39 -23.14
N TYR A 33 4.05 13.49 -22.75
CA TYR A 33 4.77 14.77 -22.70
C TYR A 33 6.12 14.76 -23.43
N GLY A 34 6.53 13.63 -24.04
CA GLY A 34 7.79 13.47 -24.76
C GLY A 34 7.77 12.25 -25.69
N ASP A 35 8.90 11.53 -25.80
CA ASP A 35 9.01 10.28 -26.55
C ASP A 35 9.13 9.07 -25.61
N ILE A 36 8.29 8.07 -25.80
CA ILE A 36 8.30 6.84 -24.99
C ILE A 36 9.63 6.08 -25.07
N GLU A 37 10.32 6.17 -26.21
CA GLU A 37 11.62 5.50 -26.42
C GLU A 37 12.75 6.17 -25.63
N GLU A 38 12.55 7.42 -25.19
CA GLU A 38 13.49 8.18 -24.36
C GLU A 38 13.21 8.02 -22.86
N ALA A 39 12.20 7.23 -22.48
CA ALA A 39 11.87 7.01 -21.07
C ALA A 39 13.03 6.33 -20.32
N PRO A 40 13.54 6.92 -19.22
CA PRO A 40 14.63 6.32 -18.46
C PRO A 40 14.16 5.03 -17.76
N PRO A 41 15.10 4.12 -17.44
CA PRO A 41 14.77 2.94 -16.66
C PRO A 41 14.25 3.32 -15.27
N PRO A 42 13.38 2.50 -14.67
CA PRO A 42 12.96 2.71 -13.29
C PRO A 42 14.16 2.71 -12.33
N PRO A 43 14.08 3.46 -11.21
CA PRO A 43 15.08 3.39 -10.16
C PRO A 43 15.25 1.95 -9.66
N VAL A 44 16.49 1.59 -9.30
CA VAL A 44 16.77 0.29 -8.69
C VAL A 44 15.99 0.19 -7.38
N LEU A 45 15.12 -0.82 -7.29
CA LEU A 45 14.41 -1.10 -6.07
C LEU A 45 15.36 -1.82 -5.10
N PRO A 46 15.25 -1.57 -3.78
CA PRO A 46 15.93 -2.38 -2.79
C PRO A 46 15.57 -3.87 -2.91
N ASP A 47 16.46 -4.76 -2.46
CA ASP A 47 16.28 -6.22 -2.56
C ASP A 47 14.97 -6.72 -1.95
N TRP A 48 14.43 -6.04 -0.93
CA TRP A 48 13.16 -6.39 -0.28
C TRP A 48 11.91 -6.12 -1.13
N CYS A 49 12.00 -5.39 -2.25
CA CYS A 49 10.84 -5.07 -3.08
C CYS A 49 10.43 -6.19 -4.05
N TYR A 50 11.21 -7.26 -4.17
CA TYR A 50 11.04 -8.29 -5.21
C TYR A 50 10.48 -9.62 -4.70
N GLU A 51 10.22 -9.77 -3.39
CA GLU A 51 9.83 -11.07 -2.81
C GLU A 51 8.30 -11.24 -2.61
N ASP A 52 7.48 -10.23 -2.91
CA ASP A 52 6.01 -10.30 -2.76
C ASP A 52 5.27 -10.94 -3.96
N ASP A 53 5.96 -11.23 -5.08
CA ASP A 53 5.33 -11.85 -6.27
C ASP A 53 5.22 -13.39 -6.18
N ASP A 54 5.85 -14.03 -5.17
CA ASP A 54 5.90 -15.49 -5.02
C ASP A 54 4.87 -16.09 -4.02
N GLU A 55 4.05 -15.27 -3.37
CA GLU A 55 2.90 -15.74 -2.57
C GLU A 55 1.57 -15.42 -3.28
N GLU A 56 1.34 -16.08 -4.43
CA GLU A 56 -0.03 -16.35 -4.87
C GLU A 56 -0.68 -17.24 -3.80
N ASP A 57 -1.43 -16.62 -2.87
CA ASP A 57 -2.45 -17.33 -2.11
C ASP A 57 -3.42 -17.94 -3.12
N GLU A 58 -3.25 -19.24 -3.42
CA GLU A 58 -4.24 -20.09 -4.09
C GLU A 58 -5.50 -20.21 -3.21
N ASP A 59 -6.23 -19.12 -3.01
CA ASP A 59 -7.63 -19.16 -2.59
C ASP A 59 -8.50 -19.19 -3.85
N GLU A 60 -8.47 -20.34 -4.55
CA GLU A 60 -9.50 -20.72 -5.51
C GLU A 60 -10.82 -20.90 -4.74
N ASP A 61 -11.62 -19.84 -4.61
CA ASP A 61 -13.06 -19.99 -4.38
C ASP A 61 -13.84 -19.24 -5.46
N GLY A 62 -14.18 -19.99 -6.50
CA GLY A 62 -15.04 -19.52 -7.56
C GLY A 62 -16.45 -19.23 -7.03
N LYS A 63 -16.90 -17.97 -7.15
CA LYS A 63 -18.30 -17.71 -7.51
C LYS A 63 -18.52 -16.34 -8.14
N LYS A 64 -19.12 -16.43 -9.34
CA LYS A 64 -19.62 -15.38 -10.22
C LYS A 64 -20.56 -14.39 -9.51
N ASP A 65 -20.39 -13.14 -9.93
CA ASP A 65 -21.40 -12.08 -10.12
C ASP A 65 -22.41 -11.82 -8.98
N SER A 66 -22.26 -10.66 -8.32
CA SER A 66 -23.29 -9.59 -8.24
C SER A 66 -22.89 -8.52 -7.21
N GLU A 67 -22.69 -7.28 -7.66
CA GLU A 67 -22.87 -6.06 -6.84
C GLU A 67 -24.38 -5.80 -6.60
N PRO A 68 -24.78 -4.82 -5.75
CA PRO A 68 -24.13 -4.27 -4.56
C PRO A 68 -25.07 -4.36 -3.33
N GLY A 69 -24.52 -4.45 -2.11
CA GLY A 69 -25.39 -4.45 -0.94
C GLY A 69 -24.64 -4.47 0.39
N SER A 70 -24.87 -3.41 1.17
CA SER A 70 -24.63 -3.39 2.60
C SER A 70 -25.24 -4.62 3.27
N SER A 71 -24.40 -5.48 3.84
CA SER A 71 -24.81 -6.31 4.96
C SER A 71 -23.57 -6.65 5.77
N ALA A 72 -23.55 -6.17 7.01
CA ALA A 72 -22.68 -6.66 8.06
C ALA A 72 -22.91 -8.17 8.21
N SER A 73 -22.15 -8.98 7.48
CA SER A 73 -22.10 -10.41 7.70
C SER A 73 -21.28 -10.64 8.97
N PHE A 74 -21.98 -10.90 10.07
CA PHE A 74 -21.42 -11.41 11.33
C PHE A 74 -20.82 -12.80 11.08
N GLY A 75 -19.69 -12.85 10.39
CA GLY A 75 -18.85 -14.03 10.28
C GLY A 75 -18.22 -14.31 11.63
N LYS A 76 -18.19 -15.59 12.04
CA LYS A 76 -17.47 -16.09 13.20
C LYS A 76 -16.16 -15.32 13.37
N ARG A 77 -15.96 -14.66 14.52
CA ARG A 77 -14.72 -13.95 14.86
C ARG A 77 -13.55 -14.92 14.66
N ARG A 78 -12.86 -14.82 13.52
CA ARG A 78 -11.67 -15.61 13.23
C ARG A 78 -10.66 -15.17 14.28
N LYS A 79 -10.35 -16.05 15.21
CA LYS A 79 -9.41 -15.75 16.29
C LYS A 79 -8.07 -15.50 15.63
N GLU A 80 -7.62 -14.25 15.62
CA GLU A 80 -6.29 -13.91 15.14
C GLU A 80 -5.25 -14.73 15.90
N ARG A 81 -4.42 -15.43 15.14
CA ARG A 81 -3.26 -16.15 15.68
C ARG A 81 -2.07 -15.21 15.63
N LEU A 82 -1.35 -15.11 16.73
CA LEU A 82 -0.07 -14.41 16.77
C LEU A 82 0.92 -15.14 15.83
N LYS A 83 1.39 -14.46 14.79
CA LYS A 83 2.52 -14.92 13.96
C LYS A 83 3.80 -14.71 14.76
N LEU A 84 4.41 -15.79 15.26
CA LEU A 84 5.71 -15.71 15.95
C LEU A 84 6.82 -15.44 14.93
N GLY A 85 7.79 -14.60 15.30
CA GLY A 85 8.86 -14.21 14.39
C GLY A 85 8.40 -13.24 13.31
N ALA A 86 7.45 -12.36 13.64
CA ALA A 86 7.01 -11.33 12.71
C ALA A 86 8.19 -10.40 12.36
N ILE A 87 8.42 -10.20 11.07
CA ILE A 87 9.46 -9.33 10.53
C ILE A 87 8.92 -7.90 10.57
N PHE A 88 9.69 -6.98 11.14
CA PHE A 88 9.30 -5.57 11.21
C PHE A 88 9.55 -4.84 9.89
N LEU A 89 10.72 -5.07 9.29
CA LEU A 89 11.12 -4.52 8.00
C LEU A 89 11.97 -5.59 7.31
N GLU A 90 11.50 -6.07 6.17
CA GLU A 90 12.16 -7.11 5.39
C GLU A 90 13.56 -6.64 4.93
N GLY A 91 14.54 -7.54 4.95
CA GLY A 91 15.92 -7.22 4.56
C GLY A 91 16.70 -6.30 5.51
N LEU A 92 16.08 -5.71 6.56
CA LEU A 92 16.77 -4.79 7.49
C LEU A 92 16.50 -5.11 8.96
N THR A 93 17.57 -5.32 9.72
CA THR A 93 17.50 -5.40 11.18
C THR A 93 17.47 -4.01 11.80
N VAL A 94 16.35 -3.62 12.38
CA VAL A 94 16.20 -2.34 13.07
C VAL A 94 16.50 -2.49 14.56
N LYS A 95 17.63 -1.93 15.02
CA LYS A 95 18.01 -1.96 16.44
C LYS A 95 16.95 -1.30 17.31
N GLY A 96 16.59 -1.95 18.41
CA GLY A 96 15.62 -1.45 19.39
C GLY A 96 14.15 -1.74 19.04
N VAL A 97 13.88 -2.42 17.92
CA VAL A 97 12.54 -2.88 17.56
C VAL A 97 12.42 -4.37 17.85
N THR A 98 11.44 -4.75 18.67
CA THR A 98 11.22 -6.14 19.10
C THR A 98 9.73 -6.46 19.07
N GLN A 99 9.38 -7.63 18.53
CA GLN A 99 8.00 -8.12 18.55
C GLN A 99 7.53 -8.34 20.00
N VAL A 100 6.37 -7.79 20.34
CA VAL A 100 5.72 -8.05 21.64
C VAL A 100 4.89 -9.33 21.54
N THR A 101 5.32 -10.38 22.24
CA THR A 101 4.63 -11.68 22.28
C THR A 101 4.01 -11.99 23.65
N THR A 102 4.28 -11.16 24.66
CA THR A 102 3.88 -11.39 26.05
C THR A 102 2.51 -10.79 26.38
N GLN A 103 1.70 -11.55 27.12
CA GLN A 103 0.45 -11.07 27.72
C GLN A 103 0.70 -10.55 29.16
N PRO A 104 -0.05 -9.55 29.67
CA PRO A 104 -1.21 -8.89 29.04
C PRO A 104 -0.85 -7.78 28.03
N LYS A 105 0.44 -7.41 27.95
CA LYS A 105 0.91 -6.24 27.20
C LYS A 105 0.46 -6.22 25.74
N LEU A 106 0.56 -7.35 25.05
CA LEU A 106 0.09 -7.51 23.67
C LEU A 106 -1.40 -7.16 23.54
N GLY A 107 -2.25 -7.75 24.38
CA GLY A 107 -3.69 -7.51 24.38
C GLY A 107 -4.06 -6.07 24.74
N GLU A 108 -3.38 -5.47 25.72
CA GLU A 108 -3.60 -4.08 26.13
C GLU A 108 -3.33 -3.09 25.00
N VAL A 109 -2.24 -3.29 24.25
CA VAL A 109 -1.88 -2.43 23.11
C VAL A 109 -2.92 -2.59 21.99
N GLN A 110 -3.28 -3.83 21.62
CA GLN A 110 -4.28 -4.10 20.60
C GLN A 110 -5.65 -3.49 20.96
N GLN A 111 -6.11 -3.71 22.19
CA GLN A 111 -7.39 -3.19 22.67
C GLN A 111 -7.42 -1.66 22.68
N LYS A 112 -6.32 -1.01 23.07
CA LYS A 112 -6.22 0.45 23.05
C LYS A 112 -6.35 1.01 21.61
N CYS A 113 -5.76 0.35 20.61
CA CYS A 113 -5.96 0.70 19.22
C CYS A 113 -7.42 0.55 18.78
N HIS A 114 -8.10 -0.55 19.16
CA HIS A 114 -9.52 -0.74 18.86
C HIS A 114 -10.40 0.35 19.48
N GLN A 115 -10.14 0.72 20.73
CA GLN A 115 -10.87 1.79 21.42
C GLN A 115 -10.74 3.14 20.70
N PHE A 116 -9.53 3.50 20.27
CA PHE A 116 -9.30 4.76 19.56
C PHE A 116 -9.95 4.80 18.18
N CYS A 117 -10.13 3.64 17.54
CA CYS A 117 -10.79 3.53 16.24
C CYS A 117 -12.30 3.27 16.34
N GLY A 118 -12.86 3.03 17.54
CA GLY A 118 -14.24 2.55 17.69
C GLY A 118 -14.48 1.21 16.97
N TRP A 119 -13.45 0.35 16.91
CA TRP A 119 -13.51 -0.91 16.17
C TRP A 119 -14.11 -2.02 17.03
N GLU A 120 -15.21 -2.63 16.55
CA GLU A 120 -15.92 -3.72 17.26
C GLU A 120 -15.47 -5.12 16.81
N GLY A 121 -14.72 -5.18 15.71
CA GLY A 121 -14.20 -6.41 15.14
C GLY A 121 -12.93 -6.91 15.84
N SER A 122 -12.39 -8.01 15.32
CA SER A 122 -11.01 -8.44 15.61
C SER A 122 -10.05 -7.89 14.56
N GLY A 123 -8.76 -7.85 14.88
CA GLY A 123 -7.70 -7.51 13.92
C GLY A 123 -7.42 -6.05 13.70
N PHE A 124 -6.76 -5.75 12.58
CA PHE A 124 -6.21 -4.43 12.31
C PHE A 124 -7.32 -3.38 12.06
N PRO A 125 -7.46 -2.34 12.90
CA PRO A 125 -8.55 -1.37 12.80
C PRO A 125 -8.26 -0.21 11.84
N GLY A 126 -7.24 -0.34 10.98
CA GLY A 126 -6.84 0.73 10.06
C GLY A 126 -7.74 0.82 8.84
N ALA A 127 -7.91 2.05 8.33
CA ALA A 127 -8.63 2.28 7.07
C ALA A 127 -7.92 1.58 5.89
N GLN A 128 -8.73 0.90 5.07
CA GLN A 128 -8.29 0.23 3.84
C GLN A 128 -8.70 1.10 2.64
N PRO A 129 -7.74 1.61 1.84
CA PRO A 129 -8.07 2.32 0.62
C PRO A 129 -8.66 1.38 -0.43
N VAL A 130 -9.46 1.94 -1.36
CA VAL A 130 -10.02 1.19 -2.49
C VAL A 130 -9.34 1.60 -3.80
N SER A 131 -9.28 0.68 -4.75
CA SER A 131 -8.76 0.95 -6.09
C SER A 131 -9.58 2.03 -6.78
N MET A 132 -8.91 2.95 -7.48
CA MET A 132 -9.58 4.00 -8.24
C MET A 132 -10.04 3.45 -9.60
N ASP A 133 -11.27 3.77 -9.98
CA ASP A 133 -11.87 3.40 -11.25
C ASP A 133 -12.66 4.56 -11.88
N LYS A 134 -13.26 4.32 -13.06
CA LYS A 134 -14.02 5.36 -13.79
C LYS A 134 -15.30 5.80 -13.08
N GLN A 135 -15.83 5.01 -12.15
CA GLN A 135 -17.01 5.35 -11.38
C GLN A 135 -16.62 6.23 -10.18
N ASN A 136 -15.65 5.78 -9.38
CA ASN A 136 -15.28 6.44 -8.12
C ASN A 136 -14.38 7.68 -8.31
N ILE A 137 -13.72 7.86 -9.46
CA ILE A 137 -12.98 9.09 -9.77
C ILE A 137 -13.88 10.34 -9.74
N ARG A 138 -15.19 10.16 -10.01
CA ARG A 138 -16.19 11.24 -9.93
C ARG A 138 -16.41 11.76 -8.50
N LEU A 139 -15.93 11.06 -7.47
CA LEU A 139 -16.00 11.58 -6.11
C LEU A 139 -15.07 12.78 -5.91
N LEU A 140 -13.99 12.87 -6.69
CA LEU A 140 -13.01 13.96 -6.60
C LEU A 140 -13.59 15.33 -6.99
N GLU A 141 -14.63 15.37 -7.82
CA GLU A 141 -15.33 16.61 -8.19
C GLU A 141 -16.48 16.97 -7.22
N GLN A 142 -16.94 16.02 -6.41
CA GLN A 142 -18.09 16.20 -5.53
C GLN A 142 -17.72 16.76 -4.16
N LYS A 143 -16.49 16.50 -3.70
CA LYS A 143 -16.01 16.91 -2.37
C LYS A 143 -14.53 17.31 -2.43
N PRO A 144 -14.04 18.12 -1.49
CA PRO A 144 -12.62 18.42 -1.41
C PRO A 144 -11.79 17.16 -1.08
N TYR A 145 -10.73 16.92 -1.86
CA TYR A 145 -9.74 15.87 -1.62
C TYR A 145 -8.33 16.46 -1.49
N LYS A 146 -7.44 15.69 -0.86
CA LYS A 146 -6.00 15.91 -0.87
C LYS A 146 -5.32 14.71 -1.53
N VAL A 147 -4.14 14.92 -2.10
CA VAL A 147 -3.36 13.88 -2.78
C VAL A 147 -1.93 13.84 -2.23
N SER A 148 -1.38 12.65 -2.12
CA SER A 148 0.03 12.35 -1.80
C SER A 148 0.53 11.22 -2.70
N TRP A 149 1.82 10.91 -2.66
CA TRP A 149 2.36 9.76 -3.37
C TRP A 149 2.10 8.47 -2.59
N LYS A 150 2.03 7.33 -3.29
CA LYS A 150 2.10 5.98 -2.70
C LYS A 150 3.52 5.43 -2.91
N ALA A 151 4.22 5.15 -1.82
CA ALA A 151 5.48 4.43 -1.85
C ALA A 151 5.21 2.94 -1.65
N ASP A 152 6.20 2.13 -2.01
CA ASP A 152 6.25 0.72 -1.61
C ASP A 152 6.75 0.66 -0.16
N GLY A 153 6.05 -0.07 0.69
CA GLY A 153 6.30 -0.12 2.13
C GLY A 153 5.16 -0.80 2.90
N THR A 154 5.46 -1.20 4.14
CA THR A 154 4.54 -1.96 5.01
C THR A 154 3.69 -1.04 5.87
N ARG A 155 2.39 -1.35 6.00
CA ARG A 155 1.47 -0.63 6.87
C ARG A 155 1.55 -1.09 8.32
#